data_AF-A0A1F4NI13-F1
#
_entry.id   AF-A0A1F4NI13-F1
#
_cell.length_a   1.000
_cell.length_b   1.000
_cell.length_c   1.000
_cell.angle_alpha   90.00
_cell.angle_beta   90.00
_cell.angle_gamma   90.00
#
_symmetry.space_group_name_H-M   'P 1'
#
loop_
_entity.id
_entity.type
_entity.pdbx_description
1 polymer ?
#
loop_
_entity_poly.entity_id
_entity_poly.type
_entity_poly.pdbx_seq_one_letter_code
_entity_poly.pdbx_strand_id
1 'polypeptide(L)'
;MKPIIETLTIKRFRSFPADHVEFDNPTFLVGRNGAGKSNFADVFAFLAETVSQPLQAVFDKRGGISVVRNRVASRSAPPNFGLGVVLGPCNDSMQSGRFAFEVRALPNYGFEVVRERCEVRAIDGQRFWFDRTKAFKSNVAGLKPAIEPTALCLPVVAGDERFAPVARVLGAMRVYSIEPSRLREMQDPDSGTSLRGDGSNAASVLQELLRVAKDDVVRIGEILSTIVPNTKSVRPKKHGKKLSLDFTQEWGDKRSLRFEAFSMSDGTLRVLGLLMAVFQKPSPTVLVL
;
A
#
# COMPACT_ATOMS: atom_id res chain seq x y z
N MET A 1 -9.44 -13.15 12.59
CA MET A 1 -9.69 -11.69 12.48
C MET A 1 -10.41 -11.47 11.16
N LYS A 2 -11.44 -10.61 11.08
CA LYS A 2 -12.11 -10.34 9.79
C LYS A 2 -11.16 -9.54 8.87
N PRO A 3 -11.20 -9.77 7.54
CA PRO A 3 -10.38 -9.03 6.61
C PRO A 3 -10.90 -7.59 6.45
N ILE A 4 -9.98 -6.63 6.29
CA ILE A 4 -10.35 -5.23 6.02
C ILE A 4 -10.83 -5.06 4.58
N ILE A 5 -10.23 -5.78 3.63
CA ILE A 5 -10.72 -5.90 2.25
C ILE A 5 -11.48 -7.22 2.18
N GLU A 6 -12.80 -7.18 2.10
CA GLU A 6 -13.63 -8.39 1.97
C GLU A 6 -13.69 -8.86 0.52
N THR A 7 -13.72 -7.91 -0.42
CA THR A 7 -13.87 -8.21 -1.85
C THR A 7 -13.10 -7.22 -2.71
N LEU A 8 -12.51 -7.72 -3.80
CA LEU A 8 -11.90 -6.93 -4.87
C LEU A 8 -12.52 -7.33 -6.22
N THR A 9 -13.01 -6.33 -6.95
CA THR A 9 -13.49 -6.45 -8.32
C THR A 9 -12.51 -5.75 -9.24
N ILE A 10 -12.01 -6.48 -10.23
CA ILE A 10 -11.05 -6.00 -11.23
C ILE A 10 -11.74 -5.99 -12.59
N LYS A 11 -11.61 -4.89 -13.33
CA LYS A 11 -12.07 -4.77 -14.71
C LYS A 11 -10.92 -4.22 -15.56
N ARG A 12 -10.37 -5.08 -16.43
CA ARG A 12 -9.37 -4.72 -17.45
C ARG A 12 -8.11 -4.06 -16.89
N PHE A 13 -7.53 -4.61 -15.84
CA PHE A 13 -6.28 -4.15 -15.23
C PHE A 13 -5.13 -5.10 -15.57
N ARG A 14 -4.12 -4.62 -16.29
CA ARG A 14 -2.92 -5.35 -16.71
C ARG A 14 -3.25 -6.75 -17.26
N SER A 15 -2.87 -7.84 -16.58
CA SER A 15 -3.13 -9.20 -17.04
C SER A 15 -4.58 -9.66 -16.86
N PHE A 16 -5.43 -8.90 -16.18
CA PHE A 16 -6.78 -9.32 -15.79
C PHE A 16 -7.86 -8.65 -16.65
N PRO A 17 -8.60 -9.41 -17.48
CA PRO A 17 -9.74 -8.88 -18.24
C PRO A 17 -10.92 -8.52 -17.33
N ALA A 18 -11.27 -9.41 -16.41
CA ALA A 18 -12.25 -9.19 -15.35
C ALA A 18 -12.04 -10.27 -14.28
N ASP A 19 -12.08 -9.89 -13.00
CA ASP A 19 -11.99 -10.83 -11.88
C ASP A 19 -12.77 -10.32 -10.66
N HIS A 20 -13.17 -11.26 -9.80
CA HIS A 20 -13.82 -11.00 -8.53
C HIS A 20 -13.22 -11.92 -7.48
N VAL A 21 -12.64 -11.36 -6.43
CA VAL A 21 -11.92 -12.11 -5.39
C VAL A 21 -12.47 -11.75 -4.03
N GLU A 22 -12.82 -12.76 -3.25
CA GLU A 22 -13.13 -12.65 -1.83
C GLU A 22 -11.88 -13.00 -1.02
N PHE A 23 -11.68 -12.32 0.12
CA PHE A 23 -10.46 -12.49 0.92
C PHE A 23 -10.76 -13.05 2.30
N ASP A 24 -9.76 -13.78 2.82
CA ASP A 24 -9.56 -14.08 4.23
C ASP A 24 -8.33 -13.33 4.78
N ASN A 25 -8.10 -13.40 6.09
CA ASN A 25 -6.91 -12.81 6.72
C ASN A 25 -6.14 -13.84 7.58
N PRO A 26 -5.01 -14.37 7.09
CA PRO A 26 -4.32 -14.04 5.83
C PRO A 26 -4.90 -14.76 4.59
N THR A 27 -4.64 -14.21 3.40
CA THR A 27 -4.89 -14.84 2.10
C THR A 27 -3.57 -15.13 1.39
N PHE A 28 -3.39 -16.36 0.87
CA PHE A 28 -2.19 -16.76 0.13
C PHE A 28 -2.48 -16.87 -1.37
N LEU A 29 -1.74 -16.12 -2.19
CA LEU A 29 -1.85 -16.16 -3.65
C LEU A 29 -0.78 -17.07 -4.25
N VAL A 30 -1.18 -18.25 -4.72
CA VAL A 30 -0.28 -19.25 -5.31
C VAL A 30 -0.55 -19.40 -6.80
N GLY A 31 0.51 -19.52 -7.60
CA GLY A 31 0.39 -19.74 -9.03
C GLY A 31 1.74 -19.75 -9.74
N ARG A 32 1.77 -20.23 -10.97
CA ARG A 32 3.00 -20.31 -11.79
C ARG A 32 3.59 -18.91 -12.05
N ASN A 33 4.87 -18.87 -12.43
CA ASN A 33 5.49 -17.63 -12.91
C ASN A 33 4.74 -17.13 -14.16
N GLY A 34 4.51 -15.81 -14.24
CA GLY A 34 3.72 -15.20 -15.32
C GLY A 34 2.19 -15.24 -15.13
N ALA A 35 1.66 -15.89 -14.09
CA ALA A 35 0.21 -15.99 -13.86
C ALA A 35 -0.48 -14.67 -13.40
N GLY A 36 0.25 -13.54 -13.32
CA GLY A 36 -0.32 -12.24 -12.95
C GLY A 36 -0.27 -11.87 -11.47
N LYS A 37 0.39 -12.67 -10.61
CA LYS A 37 0.47 -12.41 -9.15
C LYS A 37 0.97 -11.02 -8.79
N SER A 38 2.08 -10.57 -9.41
CA SER A 38 2.61 -9.22 -9.18
C SER A 38 1.68 -8.13 -9.71
N ASN A 39 0.94 -8.39 -10.78
CA ASN A 39 -0.09 -7.46 -11.27
C ASN A 39 -1.26 -7.39 -10.28
N PHE A 40 -1.61 -8.49 -9.62
CA PHE A 40 -2.65 -8.53 -8.59
C PHE A 40 -2.21 -7.74 -7.36
N ALA A 41 -0.98 -7.92 -6.90
CA ALA A 41 -0.40 -7.11 -5.83
C ALA A 41 -0.38 -5.61 -6.19
N ASP A 42 -0.03 -5.25 -7.43
CA ASP A 42 -0.05 -3.86 -7.90
C ASP A 42 -1.44 -3.21 -7.88
N VAL A 43 -2.55 -3.98 -7.86
CA VAL A 43 -3.89 -3.41 -7.70
C VAL A 43 -4.02 -2.65 -6.38
N PHE A 44 -3.46 -3.20 -5.30
CA PHE A 44 -3.48 -2.56 -3.97
C PHE A 44 -2.60 -1.31 -3.93
N ALA A 45 -1.41 -1.38 -4.54
CA ALA A 45 -0.54 -0.21 -4.67
C ALA A 45 -1.21 0.89 -5.51
N PHE A 46 -1.86 0.52 -6.62
CA PHE A 46 -2.58 1.45 -7.48
C PHE A 46 -3.71 2.14 -6.72
N LEU A 47 -4.56 1.38 -6.02
CA LEU A 47 -5.65 1.93 -5.21
C LEU A 47 -5.14 2.89 -4.13
N ALA A 48 -4.09 2.53 -3.39
CA ALA A 48 -3.51 3.39 -2.36
C ALA A 48 -2.99 4.72 -2.93
N GLU A 49 -2.31 4.64 -4.08
CA GLU A 49 -1.77 5.80 -4.77
C GLU A 49 -2.89 6.69 -5.35
N THR A 50 -4.00 6.13 -5.82
CA THR A 50 -5.15 6.92 -6.32
C THR A 50 -5.79 7.83 -5.27
N VAL A 51 -5.62 7.50 -3.98
CA VAL A 51 -6.13 8.32 -2.88
C VAL A 51 -5.09 9.34 -2.41
N SER A 52 -3.81 9.06 -2.64
CA SER A 52 -2.69 9.85 -2.09
C SER A 52 -2.06 10.80 -3.11
N GLN A 53 -2.31 10.59 -4.41
CA GLN A 53 -1.69 11.33 -5.52
C GLN A 53 -2.73 11.59 -6.62
N PRO A 54 -2.54 12.65 -7.43
CA PRO A 54 -3.37 12.86 -8.62
C PRO A 54 -3.34 11.64 -9.54
N LEU A 55 -4.51 11.22 -10.03
CA LEU A 55 -4.66 9.99 -10.83
C LEU A 55 -3.74 9.96 -12.07
N GLN A 56 -3.47 11.11 -12.69
CA GLN A 56 -2.50 11.24 -13.79
C GLN A 56 -1.10 10.75 -13.38
N ALA A 57 -0.58 11.21 -12.23
CA ALA A 57 0.73 10.81 -11.73
C ALA A 57 0.79 9.30 -11.42
N VAL A 58 -0.32 8.71 -10.95
CA VAL A 58 -0.42 7.26 -10.68
C VAL A 58 -0.30 6.44 -11.97
N PHE A 59 -0.87 6.93 -13.08
CA PHE A 59 -0.67 6.31 -14.40
C PHE A 59 0.74 6.54 -14.91
N ASP A 60 1.26 7.76 -14.85
CA ASP A 60 2.57 8.12 -15.40
C ASP A 60 3.69 7.30 -14.74
N LYS A 61 3.61 7.09 -13.42
CA LYS A 61 4.51 6.19 -12.67
C LYS A 61 4.54 4.76 -13.22
N ARG A 62 3.48 4.32 -13.90
CA ARG A 62 3.34 3.01 -14.54
C ARG A 62 3.55 3.04 -16.05
N GLY A 63 4.02 4.15 -16.62
CA GLY A 63 4.20 4.31 -18.07
C GLY A 63 2.93 4.67 -18.82
N GLY A 64 1.93 5.21 -18.13
CA GLY A 64 0.66 5.69 -18.69
C GLY A 64 -0.48 4.67 -18.64
N ILE A 65 -1.70 5.15 -18.92
CA ILE A 65 -2.94 4.36 -18.86
C ILE A 65 -2.92 3.12 -19.77
N SER A 66 -2.22 3.18 -20.90
CA SER A 66 -2.13 2.08 -21.86
C SER A 66 -1.43 0.83 -21.29
N VAL A 67 -0.49 1.02 -20.35
CA VAL A 67 0.22 -0.08 -19.67
C VAL A 67 -0.59 -0.65 -18.52
N VAL A 68 -1.32 0.21 -17.80
CA VAL A 68 -2.17 -0.19 -16.67
C VAL A 68 -3.38 -0.98 -17.14
N ARG A 69 -3.88 -0.70 -18.34
CA ARG A 69 -5.03 -1.41 -18.90
C ARG A 69 -4.68 -2.80 -19.42
N ASN A 70 -5.65 -3.70 -19.37
CA ASN A 70 -5.56 -4.95 -20.09
C ASN A 70 -5.52 -4.74 -21.60
N ARG A 71 -4.48 -5.31 -22.24
CA ARG A 71 -4.29 -5.23 -23.68
C ARG A 71 -5.28 -6.16 -24.37
N VAL A 72 -6.15 -5.58 -25.18
CA VAL A 72 -7.09 -6.33 -26.02
C VAL A 72 -6.75 -6.03 -27.48
N ALA A 73 -6.62 -7.08 -28.29
CA ALA A 73 -6.51 -6.95 -29.74
C ALA A 73 -7.89 -6.59 -30.32
N SER A 74 -8.31 -5.33 -30.21
CA SER A 74 -9.55 -4.85 -30.82
C SER A 74 -9.32 -3.54 -31.55
N ARG A 75 -9.96 -3.40 -32.71
CA ARG A 75 -9.98 -2.17 -33.54
C ARG A 75 -11.00 -1.12 -33.06
N SER A 76 -11.77 -1.42 -32.01
CA SER A 76 -12.80 -0.52 -31.45
C SER A 76 -12.27 0.33 -30.29
N ALA A 77 -13.03 1.36 -29.89
CA ALA A 77 -12.66 2.24 -28.77
C ALA A 77 -12.35 1.40 -27.51
N PRO A 78 -11.21 1.65 -26.86
CA PRO A 78 -10.68 0.71 -25.89
C PRO A 78 -11.56 0.77 -24.61
N PRO A 79 -12.19 -0.34 -24.21
CA PRO A 79 -13.26 -0.37 -23.20
C PRO A 79 -12.79 0.06 -21.81
N ASN A 80 -13.70 0.57 -20.98
CA ASN A 80 -13.35 1.12 -19.66
C ASN A 80 -12.62 0.09 -18.78
N PHE A 81 -11.60 0.56 -18.08
CA PHE A 81 -11.01 -0.18 -16.96
C PHE A 81 -11.62 0.33 -15.66
N GLY A 82 -11.63 -0.51 -14.62
CA GLY A 82 -12.13 -0.12 -13.31
C GLY A 82 -11.67 -1.05 -12.22
N LEU A 83 -11.70 -0.52 -11.00
CA LEU A 83 -11.43 -1.27 -9.77
C LEU A 83 -12.56 -0.99 -8.79
N GLY A 84 -12.91 -2.00 -8.01
CA GLY A 84 -13.89 -1.88 -6.94
C GLY A 84 -13.46 -2.70 -5.74
N VAL A 85 -13.73 -2.20 -4.54
CA VAL A 85 -13.43 -2.88 -3.27
C VAL A 85 -14.61 -2.77 -2.33
N VAL A 86 -14.85 -3.87 -1.60
CA VAL A 86 -15.73 -3.90 -0.42
C VAL A 86 -14.84 -4.01 0.79
N LEU A 87 -15.04 -3.08 1.73
CA LEU A 87 -14.30 -2.95 2.96
C LEU A 87 -15.14 -3.47 4.12
N GLY A 88 -14.53 -4.31 4.96
CA GLY A 88 -15.10 -4.74 6.23
C GLY A 88 -14.98 -3.67 7.32
N PRO A 89 -15.27 -4.03 8.58
CA PRO A 89 -15.14 -3.13 9.72
C PRO A 89 -13.70 -2.65 9.92
N CYS A 90 -13.50 -1.37 10.24
CA CYS A 90 -12.17 -0.80 10.48
C CYS A 90 -12.13 0.20 11.64
N ASN A 91 -11.30 -0.09 12.65
CA ASN A 91 -10.88 0.76 13.76
C ASN A 91 -12.00 1.63 14.36
N ASP A 92 -13.16 1.03 14.64
CA ASP A 92 -14.32 1.69 15.23
C ASP A 92 -14.76 2.99 14.50
N SER A 93 -14.45 3.10 13.21
CA SER A 93 -14.82 4.25 12.37
C SER A 93 -15.86 3.93 11.31
N MET A 94 -15.97 2.65 10.92
CA MET A 94 -16.82 2.20 9.83
C MET A 94 -17.17 0.73 10.02
N GLN A 95 -18.45 0.37 9.84
CA GLN A 95 -18.93 -1.01 9.84
C GLN A 95 -18.63 -1.70 8.50
N SER A 96 -18.84 -0.99 7.38
CA SER A 96 -18.44 -1.44 6.06
C SER A 96 -18.32 -0.27 5.08
N GLY A 97 -17.55 -0.47 4.03
CA GLY A 97 -17.33 0.53 2.99
C GLY A 97 -17.36 -0.10 1.61
N ARG A 98 -17.66 0.71 0.59
CA ARG A 98 -17.49 0.33 -0.81
C ARG A 98 -16.87 1.49 -1.55
N PHE A 99 -15.90 1.20 -2.39
CA PHE A 99 -15.33 2.18 -3.31
C PHE A 99 -15.12 1.54 -4.67
N ALA A 100 -15.54 2.23 -5.73
CA ALA A 100 -15.29 1.76 -7.08
C ALA A 100 -15.19 2.92 -8.05
N PHE A 101 -14.34 2.79 -9.06
CA PHE A 101 -14.24 3.76 -10.14
C PHE A 101 -14.02 3.07 -11.49
N GLU A 102 -14.42 3.75 -12.55
CA GLU A 102 -14.17 3.36 -13.94
C GLU A 102 -13.58 4.54 -14.71
N VAL A 103 -12.61 4.23 -15.56
CA VAL A 103 -11.92 5.20 -16.42
C VAL A 103 -11.96 4.72 -17.86
N ARG A 104 -12.19 5.67 -18.77
CA ARG A 104 -12.08 5.49 -20.21
C ARG A 104 -10.75 6.08 -20.67
N ALA A 105 -10.01 5.33 -21.48
CA ALA A 105 -8.85 5.91 -22.15
C ALA A 105 -9.30 6.73 -23.36
N LEU A 106 -8.60 7.84 -23.59
CA LEU A 106 -8.76 8.73 -24.72
C LEU A 106 -7.51 8.62 -25.62
N PRO A 107 -7.53 9.20 -26.84
CA PRO A 107 -6.33 9.36 -27.65
C PRO A 107 -5.21 10.11 -26.90
N ASN A 108 -3.98 10.05 -27.42
CA ASN A 108 -2.82 10.78 -26.88
C ASN A 108 -2.52 10.48 -25.41
N TYR A 109 -2.72 9.23 -24.97
CA TYR A 109 -2.50 8.77 -23.59
C TYR A 109 -3.39 9.46 -22.53
N GLY A 110 -4.41 10.21 -22.95
CA GLY A 110 -5.38 10.83 -22.07
C GLY A 110 -6.37 9.82 -21.49
N PHE A 111 -7.13 10.27 -20.50
CA PHE A 111 -8.19 9.48 -19.90
C PHE A 111 -9.26 10.36 -19.27
N GLU A 112 -10.40 9.76 -18.94
CA GLU A 112 -11.45 10.40 -18.15
C GLU A 112 -12.06 9.40 -17.17
N VAL A 113 -12.39 9.87 -15.96
CA VAL A 113 -13.18 9.12 -14.99
C VAL A 113 -14.64 9.16 -15.44
N VAL A 114 -15.17 8.00 -15.83
CA VAL A 114 -16.55 7.85 -16.34
C VAL A 114 -17.53 7.70 -15.19
N ARG A 115 -17.11 6.99 -14.13
CA ARG A 115 -17.91 6.77 -12.94
C ARG A 115 -17.03 6.57 -11.73
N GLU A 116 -17.50 7.05 -10.59
CA GLU A 116 -16.89 6.83 -9.30
C GLU A 116 -17.98 6.76 -8.23
N ARG A 117 -17.90 5.78 -7.34
CA ARG A 117 -18.87 5.57 -6.27
C ARG A 117 -18.16 5.28 -4.97
N CYS A 118 -18.64 5.88 -3.91
CA CYS A 118 -18.26 5.51 -2.55
C CYS A 118 -19.50 5.37 -1.68
N GLU A 119 -19.50 4.37 -0.82
CA GLU A 119 -20.51 4.14 0.19
C GLU A 119 -19.82 3.80 1.51
N VAL A 120 -20.32 4.38 2.59
CA VAL A 120 -19.86 4.14 3.97
C VAL A 120 -21.07 3.81 4.81
N ARG A 121 -21.00 2.70 5.54
CA ARG A 121 -21.91 2.39 6.64
C ARG A 121 -21.18 2.64 7.95
N ALA A 122 -21.61 3.66 8.67
CA ALA A 122 -21.11 4.00 9.99
C ALA A 122 -21.57 2.97 11.03
N ILE A 123 -20.96 3.00 12.21
CA ILE A 123 -21.23 2.03 13.28
C ILE A 123 -22.61 2.20 13.89
N ASP A 124 -23.12 3.43 13.89
CA ASP A 124 -24.50 3.74 14.29
C ASP A 124 -25.55 3.32 13.25
N GLY A 125 -25.12 2.69 12.15
CA GLY A 125 -25.97 2.23 11.06
C GLY A 125 -26.27 3.29 10.01
N GLN A 126 -25.83 4.53 10.18
CA GLN A 126 -26.02 5.57 9.17
C GLN A 126 -25.26 5.22 7.88
N ARG A 127 -25.88 5.55 6.75
CA ARG A 127 -25.34 5.30 5.42
C ARG A 127 -25.00 6.62 4.74
N PHE A 128 -23.76 6.78 4.28
CA PHE A 128 -23.30 7.92 3.49
C PHE A 128 -22.82 7.43 2.14
N TRP A 129 -23.13 8.14 1.06
CA TRP A 129 -22.70 7.75 -0.27
C TRP A 129 -22.49 8.94 -1.18
N PHE A 130 -21.64 8.76 -2.18
CA PHE A 130 -21.64 9.60 -3.38
C PHE A 130 -21.58 8.73 -4.64
N ASP A 131 -22.21 9.22 -5.71
CA ASP A 131 -22.11 8.68 -7.07
C ASP A 131 -21.79 9.83 -8.01
N ARG A 132 -20.63 9.73 -8.64
CA ARG A 132 -20.09 10.72 -9.55
C ARG A 132 -20.02 10.13 -10.94
N THR A 133 -20.69 10.79 -11.88
CA THR A 133 -20.61 10.56 -13.33
C THR A 133 -20.21 11.88 -14.00
N LYS A 134 -21.08 12.45 -14.85
CA LYS A 134 -20.95 13.85 -15.32
C LYS A 134 -21.29 14.88 -14.24
N ALA A 135 -22.04 14.46 -13.22
CA ALA A 135 -22.39 15.27 -12.06
C ALA A 135 -22.09 14.49 -10.78
N PHE A 136 -21.92 15.21 -9.67
CA PHE A 136 -21.72 14.65 -8.34
C PHE A 136 -23.06 14.61 -7.61
N LYS A 137 -23.44 13.43 -7.12
CA LYS A 137 -24.64 13.23 -6.29
C LYS A 137 -24.24 12.59 -4.98
N SER A 138 -24.85 13.02 -3.88
CA SER A 138 -24.64 12.46 -2.55
C SER A 138 -25.89 12.64 -1.69
N ASN A 139 -26.07 11.80 -0.68
CA ASN A 139 -27.07 12.03 0.37
C ASN A 139 -26.56 12.94 1.50
N VAL A 140 -25.32 13.43 1.40
CA VAL A 140 -24.73 14.36 2.34
C VAL A 140 -25.05 15.80 1.92
N ALA A 141 -25.75 16.53 2.77
CA ALA A 141 -26.03 17.95 2.55
C ALA A 141 -24.73 18.78 2.53
N GLY A 142 -24.61 19.69 1.57
CA GLY A 142 -23.47 20.61 1.44
C GLY A 142 -22.23 20.06 0.76
N LEU A 143 -22.13 18.74 0.53
CA LEU A 143 -20.98 18.14 -0.13
C LEU A 143 -21.01 18.38 -1.65
N LYS A 144 -20.20 19.32 -2.12
CA LYS A 144 -20.13 19.75 -3.52
C LYS A 144 -18.66 19.92 -3.96
N PRO A 145 -17.92 18.82 -4.19
CA PRO A 145 -16.55 18.92 -4.70
C PRO A 145 -16.55 19.44 -6.14
N ALA A 146 -15.46 20.10 -6.54
CA ALA A 146 -15.18 20.35 -7.95
C ALA A 146 -15.00 19.02 -8.67
N ILE A 147 -15.57 18.90 -9.87
CA ILE A 147 -15.45 17.70 -10.70
C ILE A 147 -14.48 18.00 -11.83
N GLU A 148 -13.36 17.28 -11.84
CA GLU A 148 -12.40 17.33 -12.94
C GLU A 148 -12.40 15.99 -13.69
N PRO A 149 -12.44 15.96 -15.03
CA PRO A 149 -12.52 14.72 -15.80
C PRO A 149 -11.41 13.71 -15.49
N THR A 150 -10.23 14.16 -15.10
CA THR A 150 -9.02 13.36 -14.88
C THR A 150 -8.70 13.11 -13.40
N ALA A 151 -9.49 13.61 -12.47
CA ALA A 151 -9.28 13.42 -11.03
C ALA A 151 -10.40 12.57 -10.44
N LEU A 152 -10.10 11.78 -9.41
CA LEU A 152 -11.11 11.13 -8.55
C LEU A 152 -11.64 12.15 -7.53
N CYS A 153 -12.90 12.00 -7.12
CA CYS A 153 -13.54 12.81 -6.10
C CYS A 153 -13.19 12.33 -4.69
N LEU A 154 -12.92 11.03 -4.47
CA LEU A 154 -12.62 10.50 -3.13
C LEU A 154 -11.50 11.26 -2.40
N PRO A 155 -10.33 11.60 -3.01
CA PRO A 155 -9.29 12.36 -2.33
C PRO A 155 -9.78 13.73 -1.81
N VAL A 156 -10.68 14.38 -2.53
CA VAL A 156 -11.25 15.69 -2.15
C VAL A 156 -12.35 15.51 -1.10
N VAL A 157 -13.24 14.54 -1.32
CA VAL A 157 -14.36 14.23 -0.43
C VAL A 157 -13.89 13.65 0.90
N ALA A 158 -12.71 13.03 0.95
CA ALA A 158 -12.11 12.49 2.17
C ALA A 158 -11.79 13.53 3.25
N GLY A 159 -11.84 14.84 2.93
CA GLY A 159 -11.83 15.90 3.93
C GLY A 159 -13.08 15.90 4.82
N ASP A 160 -14.17 15.27 4.37
CA ASP A 160 -15.36 15.01 5.16
C ASP A 160 -15.19 13.73 6.00
N GLU A 161 -15.40 13.83 7.31
CA GLU A 161 -15.21 12.73 8.26
C GLU A 161 -16.02 11.47 7.93
N ARG A 162 -17.14 11.62 7.21
CA ARG A 162 -17.99 10.50 6.81
C ARG A 162 -17.36 9.62 5.74
N PHE A 163 -16.49 10.17 4.90
CA PHE A 163 -15.79 9.43 3.82
C PHE A 163 -14.31 9.19 4.12
N ALA A 164 -13.75 9.92 5.08
CA ALA A 164 -12.37 9.75 5.55
C ALA A 164 -11.99 8.29 5.88
N PRO A 165 -12.84 7.44 6.50
CA PRO A 165 -12.47 6.05 6.78
C PRO A 165 -12.08 5.24 5.54
N VAL A 166 -12.83 5.35 4.45
CA VAL A 166 -12.53 4.64 3.20
C VAL A 166 -11.21 5.12 2.62
N ALA A 167 -11.01 6.44 2.54
CA ALA A 167 -9.77 7.00 2.01
C ALA A 167 -8.55 6.62 2.86
N ARG A 168 -8.68 6.65 4.20
CA ARG A 168 -7.62 6.19 5.12
C ARG A 168 -7.31 4.71 4.93
N VAL A 169 -8.33 3.86 4.80
CA VAL A 169 -8.14 2.42 4.55
C VAL A 169 -7.37 2.21 3.25
N LEU A 170 -7.79 2.84 2.15
CA LEU A 170 -7.15 2.65 0.86
C LEU A 170 -5.74 3.24 0.83
N GLY A 171 -5.57 4.48 1.30
CA GLY A 171 -4.29 5.18 1.30
C GLY A 171 -3.23 4.58 2.23
N ALA A 172 -3.65 3.79 3.23
CA ALA A 172 -2.74 3.08 4.13
C ALA A 172 -2.43 1.63 3.71
N MET A 173 -2.93 1.16 2.57
CA MET A 173 -2.49 -0.13 2.03
C MET A 173 -1.04 -0.04 1.58
N ARG A 174 -0.27 -1.11 1.79
CA ARG A 174 1.14 -1.17 1.42
C ARG A 174 1.45 -2.50 0.74
N VAL A 175 2.24 -2.42 -0.33
CA VAL A 175 2.76 -3.56 -1.07
C VAL A 175 4.28 -3.56 -0.91
N TYR A 176 4.81 -4.66 -0.40
CA TYR A 176 6.23 -4.84 -0.15
C TYR A 176 6.77 -5.95 -1.04
N SER A 177 7.98 -5.71 -1.54
CA SER A 177 8.83 -6.70 -2.19
C SER A 177 10.24 -6.40 -1.69
N ILE A 178 10.51 -6.78 -0.43
CA ILE A 178 11.76 -6.41 0.25
C ILE A 178 12.96 -6.97 -0.50
N GLU A 179 13.87 -6.09 -0.90
CA GLU A 179 15.09 -6.40 -1.63
C GLU A 179 16.30 -6.32 -0.68
N PRO A 180 16.89 -7.46 -0.24
CA PRO A 180 18.02 -7.44 0.68
C PRO A 180 19.19 -6.56 0.22
N SER A 181 19.47 -6.51 -1.08
CA SER A 181 20.49 -5.63 -1.67
C SER A 181 20.29 -4.16 -1.29
N ARG A 182 19.05 -3.66 -1.32
CA ARG A 182 18.70 -2.27 -0.95
C ARG A 182 18.91 -1.98 0.53
N LEU A 183 18.76 -2.98 1.39
CA LEU A 183 19.01 -2.85 2.84
C LEU A 183 20.50 -2.92 3.18
N ARG A 184 21.34 -3.50 2.30
CA ARG A 184 22.81 -3.52 2.47
C ARG A 184 23.47 -2.18 2.18
N GLU A 185 22.92 -1.46 1.20
CA GLU A 185 23.49 -0.22 0.70
C GLU A 185 23.38 0.91 1.73
N MET A 186 24.28 1.89 1.61
CA MET A 186 24.11 3.16 2.30
C MET A 186 22.92 3.92 1.72
N GLN A 187 22.00 4.32 2.59
CA GLN A 187 20.72 4.92 2.24
C GLN A 187 20.77 6.44 2.41
N ASP A 188 20.07 7.16 1.53
CA ASP A 188 19.83 8.59 1.73
C ASP A 188 18.84 8.79 2.89
N PRO A 189 19.13 9.68 3.85
CA PRO A 189 18.20 10.03 4.89
C PRO A 189 16.91 10.59 4.28
N ASP A 190 15.77 10.19 4.83
CA ASP A 190 14.47 10.77 4.55
C ASP A 190 13.66 10.88 5.85
N SER A 191 12.37 11.19 5.77
CA SER A 191 11.53 11.36 6.96
C SER A 191 11.34 10.07 7.77
N GLY A 192 11.59 8.88 7.19
CA GLY A 192 11.38 7.59 7.86
C GLY A 192 9.92 7.26 8.19
N THR A 193 8.96 8.04 7.68
CA THR A 193 7.53 7.92 8.05
C THR A 193 6.83 6.71 7.45
N SER A 194 7.34 6.15 6.35
CA SER A 194 6.80 4.93 5.75
C SER A 194 7.94 4.14 5.12
N LEU A 195 7.92 2.82 5.30
CA LEU A 195 8.85 1.94 4.61
C LEU A 195 8.51 1.89 3.13
N ARG A 196 9.50 2.10 2.27
CA ARG A 196 9.40 1.90 0.82
C ARG A 196 9.21 0.43 0.50
N GLY A 197 8.54 0.14 -0.62
CA GLY A 197 8.20 -1.24 -1.01
C GLY A 197 9.40 -2.18 -1.08
N ASP A 198 10.57 -1.68 -1.47
CA ASP A 198 11.84 -2.43 -1.57
C ASP A 198 12.67 -2.42 -0.27
N GLY A 199 12.28 -1.61 0.71
CA GLY A 199 13.01 -1.39 1.96
C GLY A 199 14.25 -0.49 1.86
N SER A 200 14.42 0.26 0.76
CA SER A 200 15.58 1.13 0.51
C SER A 200 15.75 2.32 1.48
N ASN A 201 14.77 2.57 2.36
CA ASN A 201 14.85 3.57 3.42
C ASN A 201 14.73 2.98 4.84
N ALA A 202 14.98 1.68 4.99
CA ALA A 202 14.87 0.98 6.28
C ALA A 202 15.66 1.67 7.42
N ALA A 203 16.83 2.25 7.17
CA ALA A 203 17.59 2.93 8.21
C ALA A 203 16.88 4.18 8.74
N SER A 204 16.28 5.00 7.86
CA SER A 204 15.47 6.16 8.25
C SER A 204 14.22 5.73 9.03
N VAL A 205 13.54 4.68 8.59
CA VAL A 205 12.34 4.17 9.26
C VAL A 205 12.66 3.60 10.64
N LEU A 206 13.76 2.86 10.78
CA LEU A 206 14.19 2.34 12.08
C LEU A 206 14.60 3.48 13.03
N GLN A 207 15.24 4.52 12.51
CA GLN A 207 15.57 5.73 13.26
C GLN A 207 14.31 6.42 13.78
N GLU A 208 13.29 6.56 12.95
CA GLU A 208 12.02 7.15 13.33
C GLU A 208 11.27 6.29 14.35
N LEU A 209 11.22 4.96 14.17
CA LEU A 209 10.63 4.04 15.13
C LEU A 209 11.31 4.09 16.51
N LEU A 210 12.65 4.20 16.55
CA LEU A 210 13.37 4.40 17.81
C LEU A 210 13.01 5.72 18.52
N ARG A 211 12.49 6.72 17.79
CA ARG A 211 12.03 8.00 18.33
C ARG A 211 10.61 7.90 18.87
N VAL A 212 9.69 7.28 18.11
CA VAL A 212 8.24 7.33 18.39
C VAL A 212 7.66 6.06 19.00
N ALA A 213 8.32 4.91 18.87
CA ALA A 213 7.79 3.60 19.26
C ALA A 213 8.92 2.63 19.68
N LYS A 214 9.68 3.00 20.72
CA LYS A 214 10.83 2.23 21.20
C LYS A 214 10.49 0.77 21.53
N ASP A 215 9.33 0.53 22.14
CA ASP A 215 8.89 -0.81 22.52
C ASP A 215 8.65 -1.71 21.30
N ASP A 216 8.16 -1.14 20.19
CA ASP A 216 8.02 -1.86 18.92
C ASP A 216 9.39 -2.26 18.35
N VAL A 217 10.43 -1.42 18.51
CA VAL A 217 11.80 -1.77 18.09
C VAL A 217 12.40 -2.88 18.95
N VAL A 218 12.14 -2.87 20.26
CA VAL A 218 12.52 -3.98 21.15
C VAL A 218 11.87 -5.27 20.66
N ARG A 219 10.56 -5.24 20.37
CA ARG A 219 9.81 -6.39 19.88
C ARG A 219 10.30 -6.88 18.51
N ILE A 220 10.68 -5.98 17.60
CA ILE A 220 11.35 -6.35 16.33
C ILE A 220 12.63 -7.14 16.63
N GLY A 221 13.46 -6.66 17.58
CA GLY A 221 14.69 -7.35 17.98
C GLY A 221 14.47 -8.74 18.58
N GLU A 222 13.45 -8.90 19.43
CA GLU A 222 13.06 -10.19 20.02
C GLU A 222 12.59 -11.20 18.96
N ILE A 223 11.72 -10.77 18.05
CA ILE A 223 11.23 -11.63 16.96
C ILE A 223 12.38 -11.97 16.00
N LEU A 224 13.22 -10.99 15.65
CA LEU A 224 14.39 -11.21 14.81
C LEU A 224 15.37 -12.21 15.45
N SER A 225 15.61 -12.10 16.76
CA SER A 225 16.45 -13.04 17.52
C SER A 225 15.87 -14.45 17.52
N THR A 226 14.56 -14.60 17.41
CA THR A 226 13.90 -15.93 17.35
C THR A 226 14.12 -16.58 15.98
N ILE A 227 14.17 -15.79 14.90
CA ILE A 227 14.34 -16.27 13.53
C ILE A 227 15.82 -16.42 13.16
N VAL A 228 16.67 -15.53 13.68
CA VAL A 228 18.12 -15.48 13.46
C VAL A 228 18.81 -15.46 14.84
N PRO A 229 19.04 -16.63 15.47
CA PRO A 229 19.41 -16.78 16.89
C PRO A 229 20.54 -15.87 17.41
N ASN A 230 21.53 -15.59 16.56
CA ASN A 230 22.68 -14.81 16.95
C ASN A 230 22.44 -13.30 16.81
N THR A 231 21.38 -12.82 16.17
CA THR A 231 21.12 -11.40 15.92
C THR A 231 20.24 -10.78 16.99
N LYS A 232 20.85 -10.09 17.95
CA LYS A 232 20.17 -9.50 19.12
C LYS A 232 19.46 -8.19 18.84
N SER A 233 20.08 -7.31 18.06
CA SER A 233 19.49 -6.02 17.74
C SER A 233 20.02 -5.44 16.45
N VAL A 234 19.26 -4.50 15.90
CA VAL A 234 19.66 -3.68 14.75
C VAL A 234 19.44 -2.21 15.12
N ARG A 235 20.35 -1.34 14.67
CA ARG A 235 20.24 0.10 14.87
C ARG A 235 20.65 0.84 13.59
N PRO A 236 20.11 2.03 13.33
CA PRO A 236 20.60 2.88 12.26
C PRO A 236 21.97 3.45 12.66
N LYS A 237 22.89 3.53 11.71
CA LYS A 237 24.22 4.11 11.88
C LYS A 237 24.44 5.20 10.84
N LYS A 238 24.92 6.36 11.28
CA LYS A 238 25.16 7.52 10.40
C LYS A 238 26.58 7.50 9.86
N HIS A 239 26.71 7.66 8.55
CA HIS A 239 27.98 7.77 7.83
C HIS A 239 27.98 9.08 7.04
N GLY A 240 28.47 10.16 7.65
CA GLY A 240 28.42 11.49 7.05
C GLY A 240 26.97 11.92 6.76
N LYS A 241 26.61 11.98 5.47
CA LYS A 241 25.26 12.32 4.99
C LYS A 241 24.38 11.10 4.66
N LYS A 242 24.88 9.88 4.86
CA LYS A 242 24.16 8.63 4.59
C LYS A 242 23.81 7.90 5.88
N LEU A 243 22.88 6.95 5.79
CA LEU A 243 22.53 6.02 6.85
C LEU A 243 22.81 4.58 6.41
N SER A 244 23.08 3.70 7.36
CA SER A 244 23.18 2.26 7.18
C SER A 244 22.53 1.55 8.37
N LEU A 245 22.40 0.23 8.28
CA LEU A 245 21.97 -0.62 9.41
C LEU A 245 23.19 -1.30 10.02
N ASP A 246 23.27 -1.31 11.34
CA ASP A 246 24.33 -1.94 12.14
C ASP A 246 23.69 -2.97 13.08
N PHE A 247 24.14 -4.21 12.99
CA PHE A 247 23.60 -5.37 13.67
C PHE A 247 24.51 -5.77 14.81
N THR A 248 23.94 -6.04 15.98
CA THR A 248 24.67 -6.63 17.10
C THR A 248 24.36 -8.12 17.14
N GLN A 249 25.41 -8.94 17.07
CA GLN A 249 25.31 -10.39 17.13
C GLN A 249 26.16 -10.97 18.27
N GLU A 250 25.68 -12.04 18.90
CA GLU A 250 26.36 -12.76 19.99
C GLU A 250 26.76 -14.17 19.56
N TRP A 251 28.02 -14.55 19.80
CA TRP A 251 28.53 -15.91 19.59
C TRP A 251 29.19 -16.46 20.86
N GLY A 252 28.85 -17.70 21.20
CA GLY A 252 29.42 -18.43 22.34
C GLY A 252 29.18 -17.70 23.67
N ASP A 253 30.09 -17.92 24.64
CA ASP A 253 30.02 -17.29 25.96
C ASP A 253 30.39 -15.79 25.91
N LYS A 254 29.40 -14.98 25.51
CA LYS A 254 29.32 -13.50 25.69
C LYS A 254 30.17 -12.61 24.77
N ARG A 255 30.64 -13.07 23.61
CA ARG A 255 31.25 -12.16 22.62
C ARG A 255 30.17 -11.50 21.77
N SER A 256 29.91 -10.23 22.04
CA SER A 256 29.06 -9.36 21.23
C SER A 256 29.91 -8.64 20.16
N LEU A 257 29.60 -8.87 18.89
CA LEU A 257 30.27 -8.26 17.75
C LEU A 257 29.25 -7.44 16.93
N ARG A 258 29.73 -6.39 16.26
CA ARG A 258 28.90 -5.55 15.38
C ARG A 258 29.18 -5.84 13.92
N PHE A 259 28.12 -5.94 13.13
CA PHE A 259 28.16 -6.21 11.70
C PHE A 259 27.36 -5.16 10.96
N GLU A 260 27.97 -4.56 9.96
CA GLU A 260 27.24 -3.70 9.05
C GLU A 260 26.34 -4.55 8.13
N ALA A 261 25.27 -3.93 7.62
CA ALA A 261 24.26 -4.60 6.79
C ALA A 261 24.84 -5.41 5.61
N PHE A 262 25.94 -4.95 5.00
CA PHE A 262 26.58 -5.64 3.88
C PHE A 262 27.09 -7.05 4.24
N SER A 263 27.39 -7.31 5.52
CA SER A 263 27.85 -8.59 6.04
C SER A 263 26.71 -9.53 6.44
N MET A 264 25.45 -9.08 6.32
CA MET A 264 24.28 -9.86 6.72
C MET A 264 23.75 -10.72 5.57
N SER A 265 23.22 -11.89 5.92
CA SER A 265 22.56 -12.78 4.96
C SER A 265 21.26 -12.17 4.40
N ASP A 266 20.91 -12.53 3.17
CA ASP A 266 19.66 -12.10 2.52
C ASP A 266 18.42 -12.39 3.38
N GLY A 267 18.41 -13.57 4.03
CA GLY A 267 17.31 -13.99 4.90
C GLY A 267 17.11 -13.03 6.08
N THR A 268 18.20 -12.63 6.75
CA THR A 268 18.12 -11.72 7.90
C THR A 268 17.58 -10.35 7.49
N LEU A 269 18.06 -9.80 6.38
CA LEU A 269 17.61 -8.50 5.88
C LEU A 269 16.16 -8.54 5.41
N ARG A 270 15.73 -9.63 4.74
CA ARG A 270 14.34 -9.80 4.33
C ARG A 270 13.42 -9.88 5.54
N VAL A 271 13.76 -10.67 6.56
CA VAL A 271 13.00 -10.77 7.80
C VAL A 271 12.91 -9.41 8.48
N LEU A 272 14.02 -8.68 8.60
CA LEU A 272 14.00 -7.32 9.17
C LEU A 272 13.06 -6.40 8.40
N GLY A 273 13.15 -6.36 7.06
CA GLY A 273 12.27 -5.52 6.25
C GLY A 273 10.78 -5.87 6.42
N LEU A 274 10.44 -7.15 6.54
CA LEU A 274 9.08 -7.60 6.81
C LEU A 274 8.60 -7.21 8.21
N LEU A 275 9.44 -7.36 9.24
CA LEU A 275 9.10 -6.91 10.60
C LEU A 275 8.90 -5.40 10.61
N MET A 276 9.78 -4.64 9.97
CA MET A 276 9.61 -3.20 9.84
C MET A 276 8.34 -2.81 9.09
N ALA A 277 7.95 -3.56 8.05
CA ALA A 277 6.68 -3.32 7.35
C ALA A 277 5.46 -3.49 8.28
N VAL A 278 5.51 -4.45 9.21
CA VAL A 278 4.46 -4.68 10.21
C VAL A 278 4.45 -3.61 11.31
N PHE A 279 5.63 -3.24 11.82
CA PHE A 279 5.76 -2.36 12.98
C PHE A 279 5.86 -0.86 12.64
N GLN A 280 5.97 -0.48 11.36
CA GLN A 280 6.02 0.93 10.97
C GLN A 280 4.82 1.73 11.50
N LYS A 281 5.03 3.04 11.68
CA LYS A 281 4.00 3.99 12.08
C LYS A 281 3.86 5.08 11.02
N PRO A 282 2.63 5.36 10.52
CA PRO A 282 1.37 4.70 10.88
C PRO A 282 1.31 3.25 10.37
N SER A 283 0.59 2.39 11.09
CA SER A 283 0.46 0.98 10.74
C SER A 283 -0.37 0.80 9.46
N PRO A 284 0.07 -0.05 8.52
CA PRO A 284 -0.69 -0.31 7.29
C PRO A 284 -2.03 -0.97 7.58
N THR A 285 -3.03 -0.65 6.76
CA THR A 285 -4.36 -1.27 6.83
C THR A 285 -4.39 -2.63 6.13
N VAL A 286 -3.60 -2.78 5.07
CA VAL A 286 -3.40 -4.03 4.35
C VAL A 286 -1.92 -4.13 4.01
N LEU A 287 -1.34 -5.30 4.32
CA LEU A 287 0.01 -5.67 3.91
C LEU A 287 -0.09 -6.72 2.81
N VAL A 288 0.48 -6.40 1.65
CA VAL A 288 0.72 -7.36 0.57
C VAL A 288 2.23 -7.60 0.54
N LEU A 289 2.65 -8.84 0.75
CA LEU A 289 4.05 -9.26 0.88
C LEU A 289 4.48 -10.18 -0.26
#